data_AF-A0A5C0E1G5-F1
#
_entry.id   AF-A0A5C0E1G5-F1
#
_cell.length_a   1.000
_cell.length_b   1.000
_cell.length_c   1.000
_cell.angle_alpha   90.00
_cell.angle_beta   90.00
_cell.angle_gamma   90.00
#
_symmetry.space_group_name_H-M   'P 1'
#
loop_
_entity.id
_entity.type
_entity.pdbx_description
1 polymer ?
#
loop_
_entity_poly.entity_id
_entity_poly.type
_entity_poly.pdbx_seq_one_letter_code
_entity_poly.pdbx_strand_id
1 'polypeptide(L)'
;MELRRYRFNRKVGKIYLEVGNQLSEIGSTLKMIILWASAPVFGKPFAHLPAQNWVQITFLDMQGNWCYALLNNGTTDALNPWLQYRKQVESELELCGVITTISLVKFEEQSEFFDYHFSGVRGKPGLEERMKTLIDNSGHALVDISVNLLT
;
A
#
# COMPACT_ATOMS: atom_id res chain seq x y z
N MET A 1 -1.95 18.50 -5.98
CA MET A 1 -1.70 17.06 -5.78
C MET A 1 -0.26 16.81 -6.15
N GLU A 2 0.54 16.31 -5.21
CA GLU A 2 1.93 15.92 -5.45
C GLU A 2 2.03 14.40 -5.66
N LEU A 3 3.14 13.95 -6.25
CA LEU A 3 3.48 12.53 -6.33
C LEU A 3 4.36 12.17 -5.13
N ARG A 4 3.99 11.13 -4.38
CA ARG A 4 4.70 10.68 -3.17
C ARG A 4 4.95 9.18 -3.19
N ARG A 5 5.95 8.74 -2.42
CA ARG A 5 6.27 7.32 -2.23
C ARG A 5 6.37 6.98 -0.77
N TYR A 6 5.75 5.87 -0.39
CA TYR A 6 5.76 5.36 0.98
C TYR A 6 6.49 4.02 1.05
N ARG A 7 7.22 3.83 2.14
CA ARG A 7 7.94 2.58 2.45
C ARG A 7 7.41 2.00 3.74
N PHE A 8 6.97 0.74 3.68
CA PHE A 8 6.58 -0.04 4.84
C PHE A 8 7.77 -0.86 5.32
N ASN A 9 8.37 -0.48 6.44
CA ASN A 9 9.48 -1.22 7.03
C ASN A 9 8.97 -2.15 8.13
N ARG A 10 8.79 -3.41 7.74
CA ARG A 10 8.29 -4.47 8.61
C ARG A 10 9.29 -4.94 9.66
N LYS A 11 10.58 -4.63 9.52
CA LYS A 11 11.58 -4.98 10.54
C LYS A 11 11.44 -4.11 11.79
N VAL A 12 11.08 -2.83 11.61
CA VAL A 12 10.96 -1.87 12.72
C VAL A 12 9.52 -1.48 13.04
N GLY A 13 8.55 -1.93 12.24
CA GLY A 13 7.13 -1.61 12.43
C GLY A 13 6.79 -0.15 12.12
N LYS A 14 7.53 0.46 11.18
CA LYS A 14 7.38 1.87 10.82
C LYS A 14 7.12 2.08 9.34
N ILE A 15 6.40 3.15 9.05
CA ILE A 15 6.08 3.65 7.72
C ILE A 15 6.88 4.93 7.53
N TYR A 16 7.45 5.08 6.34
CA TYR A 16 8.25 6.23 5.95
C TYR A 16 7.69 6.85 4.67
N LEU A 17 7.77 8.18 4.58
CA LEU A 17 7.60 8.94 3.35
C LEU A 17 8.98 9.21 2.73
N GLU A 18 9.13 8.94 1.43
CA GLU A 18 10.34 9.32 0.69
C GLU A 18 10.32 10.81 0.37
N VAL A 19 11.36 11.53 0.80
CA VAL A 19 11.56 12.96 0.55
C VAL A 19 12.95 13.16 -0.05
N GLY A 20 13.01 13.30 -1.38
CA GLY A 20 14.28 13.27 -2.11
C GLY A 20 15.00 11.93 -1.89
N ASN A 21 16.20 11.97 -1.30
CA ASN A 21 17.00 10.78 -0.98
C ASN A 21 16.88 10.35 0.50
N GLN A 22 15.91 10.89 1.24
CA GLN A 22 15.71 10.63 2.66
C GLN A 22 14.38 9.95 2.95
N LEU A 23 14.32 9.24 4.08
CA LEU A 23 13.11 8.64 4.62
C LEU A 23 12.67 9.41 5.86
N SER A 24 11.49 10.02 5.80
CA SER A 24 10.85 10.66 6.95
C SER A 24 9.89 9.68 7.62
N GLU A 25 10.11 9.36 8.89
CA GLU A 25 9.14 8.54 9.66
C GLU A 25 7.81 9.29 9.78
N ILE A 26 6.70 8.58 9.57
CA ILE A 26 5.35 9.12 9.76
C ILE A 26 4.54 8.36 10.82
N GLY A 27 5.01 7.21 11.28
CA GLY A 27 4.35 6.38 12.29
C GLY A 27 4.30 4.90 11.90
N SER A 28 3.38 4.15 12.50
CA SER A 28 3.15 2.71 12.23
C SER A 28 1.82 2.44 11.52
N THR A 29 1.04 3.48 11.24
CA THR A 29 -0.30 3.39 10.64
C THR A 29 -0.45 4.47 9.56
N LEU A 30 -1.11 4.12 8.46
CA LEU A 30 -1.40 5.02 7.34
C LEU A 30 -2.86 4.84 6.90
N LYS A 31 -3.59 5.95 6.84
CA LYS A 31 -4.93 6.02 6.25
C LYS A 31 -4.83 6.48 4.80
N MET A 32 -5.63 5.88 3.92
CA MET A 32 -5.57 6.10 2.49
C MET A 32 -6.88 5.71 1.79
N ILE A 33 -7.00 6.09 0.52
CA ILE A 33 -7.97 5.51 -0.41
C ILE A 33 -7.18 4.79 -1.50
N ILE A 34 -7.31 3.48 -1.61
CA ILE A 34 -6.57 2.69 -2.60
C ILE A 34 -7.25 2.85 -3.96
N LEU A 35 -6.54 3.41 -4.92
CA LEU A 35 -7.02 3.63 -6.28
C LEU A 35 -6.80 2.40 -7.16
N TRP A 36 -5.69 1.69 -6.94
CA TRP A 36 -5.32 0.50 -7.69
C TRP A 36 -4.34 -0.36 -6.91
N ALA A 37 -4.39 -1.68 -7.12
CA ALA A 37 -3.42 -2.61 -6.56
C ALA A 37 -3.15 -3.78 -7.51
N SER A 38 -1.88 -4.17 -7.65
CA SER A 38 -1.48 -5.31 -8.45
C SER A 38 -1.90 -6.65 -7.83
N ALA A 39 -1.90 -7.72 -8.64
CA ALA A 39 -1.74 -9.06 -8.08
C ALA A 39 -0.34 -9.21 -7.43
N PRO A 40 -0.12 -10.19 -6.53
CA PRO A 40 1.23 -10.52 -6.08
C PRO A 40 2.12 -10.91 -7.27
N VAL A 41 3.29 -10.27 -7.37
CA VAL A 41 4.30 -10.55 -8.39
C VAL A 41 5.61 -10.90 -7.70
N PHE A 42 6.25 -12.00 -8.13
CA PHE A 42 7.56 -12.39 -7.63
C PHE A 42 8.65 -11.57 -8.31
N GLY A 43 9.53 -10.94 -7.54
CA GLY A 43 10.62 -10.12 -8.08
C GLY A 43 11.58 -9.55 -7.03
N LYS A 44 12.57 -8.78 -7.49
CA LYS A 44 13.62 -8.17 -6.66
C LYS A 44 13.80 -6.66 -6.92
N PRO A 45 12.81 -5.82 -6.58
CA PRO A 45 12.86 -4.37 -6.84
C PRO A 45 13.95 -3.62 -6.07
N PHE A 46 14.50 -4.22 -5.00
CA PHE A 46 15.57 -3.63 -4.19
C PHE A 46 16.76 -4.57 -4.10
N ALA A 47 17.94 -4.06 -4.48
CA ALA A 47 19.17 -4.86 -4.53
C ALA A 47 19.55 -5.51 -3.18
N HIS A 48 19.23 -4.83 -2.07
CA HIS A 48 19.55 -5.25 -0.71
C HIS A 48 18.55 -6.25 -0.09
N LEU A 49 17.45 -6.58 -0.78
CA LEU A 49 16.46 -7.56 -0.32
C LEU A 49 16.50 -8.82 -1.19
N PRO A 50 16.16 -10.00 -0.64
CA PRO A 50 15.97 -11.20 -1.46
C PRO A 50 14.75 -11.03 -2.38
N ALA A 51 14.75 -11.81 -3.48
CA ALA A 51 13.58 -11.93 -4.35
C ALA A 51 12.41 -12.54 -3.56
N GLN A 52 11.22 -11.96 -3.72
CA GLN A 52 10.04 -12.28 -2.92
C GLN A 52 8.78 -11.79 -3.62
N ASN A 53 7.59 -12.03 -3.05
CA ASN A 53 6.34 -11.54 -3.62
C ASN A 53 6.07 -10.10 -3.18
N TRP A 54 5.65 -9.30 -4.15
CA TRP A 54 5.33 -7.89 -3.98
C TRP A 54 3.92 -7.57 -4.47
N VAL A 55 3.25 -6.68 -3.77
CA VAL A 55 2.04 -6.02 -4.26
C VAL A 55 2.33 -4.54 -4.35
N GLN A 56 2.11 -3.96 -5.53
CA GLN A 56 2.15 -2.53 -5.69
C GLN A 56 0.77 -1.95 -5.42
N ILE A 57 0.74 -0.86 -4.66
CA ILE A 57 -0.47 -0.11 -4.37
C ILE A 57 -0.30 1.34 -4.81
N THR A 58 -1.34 1.88 -5.42
CA THR A 58 -1.49 3.29 -5.77
C THR A 58 -2.68 3.82 -5.00
N PHE A 59 -2.49 4.93 -4.28
CA PHE A 59 -3.48 5.42 -3.33
C PHE A 59 -3.42 6.94 -3.18
N LEU A 60 -4.47 7.52 -2.59
CA LEU A 60 -4.43 8.88 -2.06
C LEU A 60 -4.10 8.85 -0.57
N ASP A 61 -3.12 9.65 -0.15
CA ASP A 61 -2.92 9.93 1.27
C ASP A 61 -4.03 10.84 1.83
N MET A 62 -4.06 11.04 3.15
CA MET A 62 -5.06 11.91 3.79
C MET A 62 -4.93 13.39 3.40
N GLN A 63 -3.83 13.78 2.77
CA GLN A 63 -3.61 15.12 2.23
C GLN A 63 -4.03 15.23 0.74
N GLY A 64 -4.50 14.14 0.12
CA GLY A 64 -4.94 14.10 -1.27
C GLY A 64 -3.80 14.05 -2.28
N ASN A 65 -2.62 13.56 -1.91
CA ASN A 65 -1.51 13.34 -2.82
C ASN A 65 -1.60 11.97 -3.51
N TRP A 66 -1.08 11.89 -4.72
CA TRP A 66 -1.00 10.63 -5.47
C TRP A 66 0.22 9.84 -5.02
N CYS A 67 -0.02 8.68 -4.45
CA CYS A 67 1.01 7.95 -3.71
C CYS A 67 1.22 6.55 -4.26
N TYR A 68 2.47 6.09 -4.22
CA TYR A 68 2.84 4.70 -4.50
C TYR A 68 3.49 4.05 -3.29
N ALA A 69 3.26 2.75 -3.14
CA ALA A 69 4.02 1.92 -2.22
C ALA A 69 4.07 0.46 -2.68
N LEU A 70 4.97 -0.29 -2.05
CA LEU A 70 5.09 -1.72 -2.23
C LEU A 70 4.84 -2.43 -0.89
N LEU A 71 4.01 -3.45 -0.92
CA LEU A 71 3.83 -4.44 0.14
C LEU A 71 4.66 -5.68 -0.20
N ASN A 72 5.22 -6.35 0.81
CA ASN A 72 6.03 -7.57 0.60
C ASN A 72 5.60 -8.70 1.53
N ASN A 73 5.74 -9.94 1.07
CA ASN A 73 5.46 -11.10 1.91
C ASN A 73 6.55 -11.35 2.95
N GLY A 74 7.81 -11.01 2.66
CA GLY A 74 8.95 -11.30 3.52
C GLY A 74 9.04 -12.79 3.85
N THR A 75 9.60 -13.12 5.01
CA THR A 75 9.76 -14.51 5.49
C THR A 75 8.52 -15.08 6.19
N THR A 76 7.49 -14.27 6.42
CA THR A 76 6.33 -14.63 7.28
C THR A 76 4.98 -14.61 6.54
N ASP A 77 4.99 -14.68 5.21
CA ASP A 77 3.80 -14.57 4.36
C ASP A 77 2.86 -13.37 4.67
N ALA A 78 3.46 -12.20 4.91
CA ALA A 78 2.70 -11.01 5.31
C ALA A 78 1.78 -10.42 4.24
N LEU A 79 1.73 -10.98 3.04
CA LEU A 79 0.72 -10.56 2.07
C LEU A 79 -0.65 -11.20 2.37
N ASN A 80 -0.73 -12.25 3.18
CA ASN A 80 -2.00 -12.87 3.49
C ASN A 80 -3.04 -11.89 4.09
N PRO A 81 -2.71 -11.03 5.09
CA PRO A 81 -3.63 -10.00 5.56
C PRO A 81 -4.18 -9.08 4.46
N TRP A 82 -3.33 -8.70 3.49
CA TRP A 82 -3.77 -7.92 2.33
C TRP A 82 -4.73 -8.71 1.44
N LEU A 83 -4.42 -9.97 1.14
CA LEU A 83 -5.26 -10.82 0.29
C LEU A 83 -6.65 -11.05 0.91
N GLN A 84 -6.71 -11.30 2.22
CA GLN A 84 -7.98 -11.45 2.93
C GLN A 84 -8.79 -10.15 2.93
N TYR A 85 -8.13 -9.02 3.23
CA TYR A 85 -8.78 -7.70 3.23
C TYR A 85 -9.34 -7.35 1.85
N ARG A 86 -8.54 -7.51 0.80
CA ARG A 86 -8.95 -7.24 -0.59
C ARG A 86 -10.17 -8.07 -0.95
N LYS A 87 -10.15 -9.38 -0.68
CA LYS A 87 -11.26 -10.29 -0.95
C LYS A 87 -12.54 -9.86 -0.22
N GLN A 88 -12.43 -9.41 1.04
CA GLN A 88 -13.57 -8.93 1.83
C GLN A 88 -14.13 -7.61 1.27
N VAL A 89 -13.30 -6.69 0.82
CA VAL A 89 -13.78 -5.43 0.23
C VAL A 89 -14.44 -5.69 -1.10
N GLU A 90 -13.76 -6.41 -2.00
CA GLU A 90 -14.21 -6.68 -3.37
C GLU A 90 -15.47 -7.56 -3.45
N SER A 91 -15.92 -8.17 -2.35
CA SER A 91 -17.23 -8.83 -2.30
C SER A 91 -18.41 -7.85 -2.23
N GLU A 92 -18.18 -6.59 -1.89
CA GLU A 92 -19.25 -5.58 -1.70
C GLU A 92 -18.98 -4.23 -2.39
N LEU A 93 -17.72 -3.87 -2.58
CA LEU A 93 -17.26 -2.53 -2.96
C LEU A 93 -15.97 -2.60 -3.77
N GLU A 94 -15.68 -1.55 -4.52
CA GLU A 94 -14.32 -1.36 -5.02
C GLU A 94 -13.41 -0.74 -3.96
N LEU A 95 -12.10 -1.03 -4.04
CA LEU A 95 -11.08 -0.47 -3.13
C LEU A 95 -11.13 1.06 -3.07
N CYS A 96 -11.40 1.72 -4.20
CA CYS A 96 -11.47 3.18 -4.27
C CYS A 96 -12.73 3.77 -3.62
N GLY A 97 -13.70 2.93 -3.25
CA GLY A 97 -14.87 3.31 -2.46
C GLY A 97 -14.64 3.24 -0.93
N VAL A 98 -13.45 2.85 -0.47
CA VAL A 98 -13.15 2.58 0.93
C VAL A 98 -12.04 3.48 1.46
N ILE A 99 -12.21 3.99 2.68
CA ILE A 99 -11.13 4.62 3.45
C ILE A 99 -10.40 3.50 4.19
N THR A 100 -9.27 3.08 3.64
CA THR A 100 -8.43 1.99 4.15
C THR A 100 -7.44 2.52 5.19
N THR A 101 -7.23 1.74 6.25
CA THR A 101 -6.15 1.93 7.21
C THR A 101 -5.22 0.72 7.14
N ILE A 102 -3.93 0.96 6.87
CA ILE A 102 -2.87 -0.05 6.96
C ILE A 102 -2.06 0.23 8.22
N SER A 103 -1.85 -0.79 9.05
CA SER A 103 -1.02 -0.72 10.26
C SER A 103 0.05 -1.81 10.23
N LEU A 104 1.20 -1.54 10.83
CA LEU A 104 2.22 -2.55 11.14
C LEU A 104 2.07 -3.00 12.59
N VAL A 105 1.74 -4.27 12.79
CA VAL A 105 1.48 -4.88 14.11
C VAL A 105 2.52 -5.95 14.41
N LYS A 106 2.96 -6.04 15.66
CA LYS A 106 3.97 -7.04 16.05
C LYS A 106 3.39 -8.44 15.92
N PHE A 107 4.10 -9.36 15.26
CA PHE A 107 3.68 -10.74 15.10
C PHE A 107 4.09 -11.56 16.33
N GLU A 108 3.15 -11.90 17.21
CA GLU A 108 3.41 -12.64 18.45
C GLU A 108 4.51 -12.01 19.35
N GLU A 109 4.76 -12.57 20.54
CA GLU A 109 5.80 -12.03 21.44
C GLU A 109 7.22 -12.32 20.93
N GLN A 110 7.39 -13.34 20.07
CA GLN A 110 8.69 -13.91 19.70
C GLN A 110 9.18 -13.58 18.29
N SER A 111 8.40 -12.89 17.44
CA SER A 111 8.89 -12.48 16.12
C SER A 111 9.65 -11.16 16.16
N GLU A 112 10.74 -11.10 15.39
CA GLU A 112 11.49 -9.88 15.11
C GLU A 112 10.81 -9.01 14.03
N PHE A 113 9.66 -9.43 13.50
CA PHE A 113 8.99 -8.78 12.38
C PHE A 113 7.56 -8.33 12.71
N PHE A 114 7.14 -7.29 12.00
CA PHE A 114 5.78 -6.77 12.02
C PHE A 114 5.02 -7.27 10.78
N ASP A 115 3.76 -7.62 10.99
CA ASP A 115 2.82 -7.98 9.95
C ASP A 115 1.94 -6.79 9.58
N TYR A 116 1.32 -6.85 8.40
CA TYR A 116 0.32 -5.86 8.02
C TYR A 116 -1.02 -6.18 8.67
N HIS A 117 -1.71 -5.14 9.09
CA HIS A 117 -3.11 -5.19 9.47
C HIS A 117 -3.89 -4.20 8.61
N PHE A 118 -5.01 -4.62 8.06
CA PHE A 118 -5.86 -3.80 7.22
C PHE A 118 -7.26 -3.69 7.84
N SER A 119 -7.79 -2.47 7.83
CA SER A 119 -9.20 -2.21 8.08
C SER A 119 -9.73 -1.19 7.08
N GLY A 120 -11.03 -1.18 6.85
CA GLY A 120 -11.66 -0.29 5.90
C GLY A 120 -13.01 0.18 6.39
N VAL A 121 -13.32 1.45 6.14
CA VAL A 121 -14.66 1.99 6.33
C VAL A 121 -15.19 2.46 4.98
N ARG A 122 -16.41 2.06 4.63
CA ARG A 122 -17.10 2.52 3.42
C ARG A 122 -17.07 4.05 3.37
N GLY A 123 -16.66 4.60 2.24
CA GLY A 123 -16.70 6.03 2.00
C GLY A 123 -18.12 6.59 2.00
N LYS A 124 -18.23 7.93 2.12
CA LYS A 124 -19.52 8.59 1.91
C LYS A 124 -20.06 8.29 0.50
N PRO A 125 -21.39 8.30 0.29
CA PRO A 125 -21.99 8.14 -1.03
C PRO A 125 -21.30 9.01 -2.10
N GLY A 126 -21.08 8.41 -3.27
CA GLY A 126 -20.36 9.02 -4.39
C GLY A 126 -18.84 9.10 -4.25
N LEU A 127 -18.22 8.53 -3.20
CA LEU A 127 -16.75 8.47 -3.12
C LEU A 127 -16.14 7.69 -4.28
N GLU A 128 -16.64 6.48 -4.52
CA GLU A 128 -16.14 5.58 -5.56
C GLU A 128 -16.16 6.27 -6.94
N GLU A 129 -17.30 6.86 -7.31
CA GLU A 129 -17.45 7.61 -8.56
C GLU A 129 -16.47 8.77 -8.70
N ARG A 130 -16.25 9.52 -7.61
CA ARG A 130 -15.25 10.61 -7.59
C ARG A 130 -13.83 10.06 -7.76
N MET A 131 -13.51 8.91 -7.19
CA MET A 131 -12.18 8.32 -7.34
C MET A 131 -11.96 7.75 -8.74
N LYS A 132 -12.97 7.11 -9.34
CA LYS A 132 -12.94 6.69 -10.76
C LYS A 132 -12.72 7.89 -11.68
N THR A 133 -13.50 8.95 -11.50
CA THR A 133 -13.34 10.22 -12.24
C THR A 133 -11.95 10.81 -12.04
N LEU A 134 -11.39 10.76 -10.83
CA LEU A 134 -10.04 11.25 -10.56
C LEU A 134 -9.00 10.40 -11.26
N ILE A 135 -9.12 9.07 -11.24
CA ILE A 135 -8.22 8.14 -11.92
C ILE A 135 -8.15 8.48 -13.40
N ASP A 136 -9.31 8.67 -14.05
CA ASP A 136 -9.41 8.95 -15.48
C ASP A 136 -8.83 10.31 -15.88
N ASN A 137 -8.85 11.30 -14.98
CA ASN A 137 -8.51 12.70 -15.28
C ASN A 137 -7.20 13.20 -14.63
N SER A 138 -6.57 12.44 -13.73
CA SER A 138 -5.43 12.92 -12.94
C SER A 138 -4.16 13.20 -13.76
N GLY A 139 -3.99 12.52 -14.90
CA GLY A 139 -2.73 12.50 -15.65
C GLY A 139 -1.59 11.74 -14.95
N HIS A 140 -1.82 11.16 -13.77
CA HIS A 140 -0.85 10.32 -13.06
C HIS A 140 -0.98 8.86 -13.46
N ALA A 141 0.15 8.15 -13.55
CA ALA A 141 0.13 6.73 -13.87
C ALA A 141 -0.47 5.93 -12.70
N LEU A 142 -1.38 4.99 -12.98
CA LEU A 142 -1.84 4.04 -11.97
C LEU A 142 -0.74 3.05 -11.53
N VAL A 143 0.28 2.84 -12.37
CA VAL A 143 1.40 1.95 -12.09
C VAL A 143 2.70 2.75 -11.97
N ASP A 144 3.42 2.60 -10.86
CA ASP A 144 4.76 3.15 -10.66
C ASP A 144 5.79 2.39 -11.51
N ILE A 145 5.96 2.85 -12.74
CA ILE A 145 6.94 2.30 -13.68
C ILE A 145 8.40 2.55 -13.27
N SER A 146 8.66 3.35 -12.22
CA SER A 146 10.02 3.55 -11.72
C SER A 146 10.56 2.34 -10.94
N VAL A 147 9.67 1.43 -10.53
CA VAL A 147 10.03 0.19 -9.85
C VAL A 147 9.81 -0.98 -10.82
N ASN A 148 10.90 -1.67 -11.18
CA ASN A 148 10.79 -2.90 -11.97
C ASN A 148 10.52 -4.10 -11.04
N LEU A 149 9.36 -4.71 -11.18
CA LEU A 149 8.96 -5.92 -10.45
C LEU A 149 9.23 -7.22 -11.21
N LEU A 150 9.58 -7.15 -12.51
CA LEU A 150 9.73 -8.31 -13.40
C LEU A 150 11.18 -8.75 -13.63
N THR A 151 12.11 -8.34 -12.77
CA THR A 151 13.52 -8.79 -12.81
C THR A 151 13.75 -10.02 -11.96
#